data_AF-A0A2J8K4J8-F1
#
_entry.id   AF-A0A2J8K4J8-F1
#
_cell.length_a   1.000
_cell.length_b   1.000
_cell.length_c   1.000
_cell.angle_alpha   90.00
_cell.angle_beta   90.00
_cell.angle_gamma   90.00
#
_symmetry.space_group_name_H-M   'P 1'
#
loop_
_entity.id
_entity.type
_entity.pdbx_description
1 polymer ?
#
loop_
_entity_poly.entity_id
_entity_poly.type
_entity_poly.pdbx_seq_one_letter_code
_entity_poly.pdbx_strand_id
1 'polypeptide(L)'
;PSEYLTNIHIRDKLAAIKLGRYGEDLLFYLYYMNGGDVLQLLAAVELFNRDWRYHKEERVWITRAPGMEPTMKTNTYERGTYYFFDCLNWRKVAKVYFFPCANV
;
A
#
# COMPACT_ATOMS: atom_id res chain seq x y z
N PRO A 1 -8.51 -14.87 -26.43
CA PRO A 1 -7.77 -14.92 -27.71
C PRO A 1 -6.41 -15.61 -27.50
N SER A 2 -5.96 -16.43 -28.44
CA SER A 2 -4.77 -17.28 -28.27
C SER A 2 -3.46 -16.48 -28.20
N GLU A 3 -3.45 -15.27 -28.76
CA GLU A 3 -2.32 -14.34 -28.74
C GLU A 3 -1.91 -13.89 -27.32
N TYR A 4 -2.80 -14.01 -26.32
CA TYR A 4 -2.46 -13.69 -24.92
C TYR A 4 -1.82 -14.86 -24.15
N LEU A 5 -1.75 -16.06 -24.74
CA LEU A 5 -1.11 -17.24 -24.13
C LEU A 5 0.42 -17.18 -24.24
N THR A 6 0.99 -16.08 -23.76
CA THR A 6 2.40 -15.75 -23.95
C THR A 6 3.34 -16.64 -23.16
N ASN A 7 2.89 -17.18 -22.02
CA ASN A 7 3.72 -17.97 -21.10
C ASN A 7 4.50 -19.10 -21.81
N ILE A 8 3.84 -19.85 -22.70
CA ILE A 8 4.43 -20.95 -23.48
C ILE A 8 5.66 -20.51 -24.28
N HIS A 9 5.69 -19.26 -24.72
CA HIS A 9 6.70 -18.72 -25.64
C HIS A 9 7.82 -17.95 -24.93
N ILE A 10 7.54 -17.35 -23.75
CA ILE A 10 8.46 -16.41 -23.11
C ILE A 10 8.77 -16.71 -21.65
N ARG A 11 8.35 -17.87 -21.10
CA ARG A 11 8.51 -18.22 -19.68
C ARG A 11 9.92 -17.92 -19.15
N ASP A 12 10.96 -18.37 -19.84
CA ASP A 12 12.35 -18.23 -19.39
C ASP A 12 12.89 -16.79 -19.50
N LYS A 13 12.19 -15.94 -20.25
CA LYS A 13 12.50 -14.50 -20.42
C LYS A 13 11.71 -13.61 -19.47
N LEU A 14 10.65 -14.12 -18.85
CA LEU A 14 9.82 -13.35 -17.92
C LEU A 14 10.60 -13.05 -16.65
N ALA A 15 10.56 -11.78 -16.22
CA ALA A 15 11.14 -11.39 -14.96
C ALA A 15 10.45 -12.11 -13.79
N ALA A 16 11.24 -12.64 -12.86
CA ALA A 16 10.71 -13.21 -11.63
C ALA A 16 9.88 -12.19 -10.84
N ILE A 17 8.81 -12.65 -10.21
CA ILE A 17 7.96 -11.82 -9.36
C ILE A 17 8.77 -11.36 -8.15
N LYS A 18 8.97 -10.04 -8.04
CA LYS A 18 9.70 -9.39 -6.95
C LYS A 18 8.95 -8.12 -6.55
N LEU A 19 8.23 -8.15 -5.42
CA LEU A 19 7.33 -7.07 -5.02
C LEU A 19 8.06 -5.74 -4.80
N GLY A 20 9.30 -5.76 -4.33
CA GLY A 20 10.15 -4.57 -4.22
C GLY A 20 10.37 -3.81 -5.55
N ARG A 21 10.18 -4.45 -6.71
CA ARG A 21 10.27 -3.80 -8.04
C ARG A 21 8.97 -3.14 -8.49
N TYR A 22 7.86 -3.42 -7.82
CA TYR A 22 6.54 -2.96 -8.22
C TYR A 22 6.21 -1.61 -7.59
N GLY A 23 5.41 -0.81 -8.30
CA GLY A 23 4.84 0.43 -7.75
C GLY A 23 3.77 0.15 -6.68
N GLU A 24 3.44 1.18 -5.90
CA GLU A 24 2.41 1.11 -4.85
C GLU A 24 1.05 0.63 -5.39
N ASP A 25 0.67 1.09 -6.58
CA ASP A 25 -0.59 0.74 -7.25
C ASP A 25 -0.78 -0.78 -7.39
N LEU A 26 0.24 -1.47 -7.88
CA LEU A 26 0.22 -2.93 -8.01
C LEU A 26 0.24 -3.62 -6.63
N LEU A 27 0.92 -3.05 -5.63
CA LEU A 27 0.87 -3.60 -4.27
C LEU A 27 -0.54 -3.48 -3.67
N PHE A 28 -1.23 -2.36 -3.87
CA PHE A 28 -2.63 -2.22 -3.47
C PHE A 28 -3.53 -3.22 -4.20
N TYR A 29 -3.32 -3.40 -5.50
CA TYR A 29 -4.05 -4.41 -6.27
C TYR A 29 -3.85 -5.81 -5.68
N LEU A 30 -2.60 -6.21 -5.45
CA LEU A 30 -2.28 -7.51 -4.85
C LEU A 30 -2.91 -7.67 -3.45
N TYR A 31 -2.89 -6.62 -2.63
CA TYR A 31 -3.46 -6.64 -1.28
C TYR A 31 -4.99 -6.81 -1.27
N TYR A 32 -5.71 -6.05 -2.09
CA TYR A 32 -7.18 -6.06 -2.09
C TYR A 32 -7.79 -7.23 -2.89
N MET A 33 -7.07 -7.77 -3.87
CA MET A 33 -7.59 -8.86 -4.73
C MET A 33 -7.27 -10.27 -4.22
N ASN A 34 -6.23 -10.45 -3.40
CA ASN A 34 -5.78 -11.78 -2.95
C ASN A 34 -6.13 -12.04 -1.48
N GLY A 35 -7.36 -11.71 -1.08
CA GLY A 35 -7.82 -11.85 0.31
C GLY A 35 -7.64 -13.27 0.86
N GLY A 36 -6.90 -13.41 1.96
CA GLY A 36 -6.62 -14.70 2.60
C GLY A 36 -5.43 -15.47 2.01
N ASP A 37 -4.75 -14.94 1.00
CA ASP A 37 -3.56 -15.54 0.38
C ASP A 37 -2.27 -14.96 0.97
N VAL A 38 -1.17 -15.72 0.84
CA VAL A 38 0.20 -15.26 1.10
C VAL A 38 0.52 -14.01 0.29
N LEU A 39 0.00 -13.85 -0.93
CA LEU A 39 0.22 -12.63 -1.73
C LEU A 39 -0.30 -11.36 -1.07
N GLN A 40 -1.44 -11.42 -0.37
CA GLN A 40 -1.93 -10.27 0.39
C GLN A 40 -0.97 -9.92 1.53
N LEU A 41 -0.44 -10.92 2.24
CA LEU A 41 0.54 -10.69 3.30
C LEU A 41 1.84 -10.09 2.77
N LEU A 42 2.36 -10.60 1.66
CA LEU A 42 3.58 -10.09 1.03
C LEU A 42 3.40 -8.64 0.55
N ALA A 43 2.25 -8.31 -0.05
CA ALA A 43 1.92 -6.95 -0.44
C ALA A 43 1.83 -6.02 0.79
N ALA A 44 1.22 -6.49 1.89
CA ALA A 44 1.14 -5.74 3.13
C ALA A 44 2.51 -5.44 3.75
N VAL A 45 3.42 -6.42 3.74
CA VAL A 45 4.81 -6.25 4.21
C VAL A 45 5.52 -5.18 3.38
N GLU A 46 5.37 -5.21 2.05
CA GLU A 46 6.05 -4.25 1.20
C GLU A 46 5.44 -2.85 1.24
N LEU A 47 4.13 -2.73 1.47
CA LEU A 47 3.50 -1.45 1.80
C LEU A 47 4.04 -0.92 3.14
N PHE A 48 4.16 -1.78 4.15
CA PHE A 48 4.72 -1.40 5.45
C PHE A 48 6.16 -0.90 5.37
N ASN A 49 7.00 -1.57 4.58
CA ASN A 49 8.38 -1.17 4.28
C ASN A 49 8.47 0.19 3.58
N ARG A 50 7.37 0.66 2.99
CA ARG A 50 7.24 1.97 2.31
C ARG A 50 6.42 2.97 3.14
N ASP A 51 6.47 2.83 4.46
CA ASP A 51 5.80 3.71 5.43
C ASP A 51 4.29 3.79 5.31
N TRP A 52 3.65 2.78 4.70
CA TRP A 52 2.21 2.61 4.82
C TRP A 52 1.87 1.88 6.11
N ARG A 53 0.77 2.31 6.74
CA ARG A 53 0.23 1.72 7.97
C ARG A 53 -1.23 1.40 7.73
N TYR A 54 -1.65 0.20 8.13
CA TYR A 54 -3.02 -0.24 7.92
C TYR A 54 -3.88 0.10 9.13
N HIS A 55 -4.93 0.88 8.91
CA HIS A 55 -5.93 1.19 9.93
C HIS A 55 -6.97 0.08 9.96
N LYS A 56 -6.96 -0.75 11.01
CA LYS A 56 -7.79 -1.97 11.08
C LYS A 56 -9.30 -1.72 11.03
N GLU A 57 -9.77 -0.66 11.68
CA GLU A 57 -11.21 -0.36 11.76
C GLU A 57 -11.73 0.24 10.44
N GLU A 58 -11.10 1.31 9.95
CA GLU A 58 -11.42 1.90 8.64
C GLU A 58 -11.04 1.03 7.44
N ARG A 59 -10.18 0.01 7.62
CA ARG A 59 -9.70 -0.92 6.59
C ARG A 59 -9.00 -0.23 5.40
N VAL A 60 -8.23 0.80 5.71
CA VAL A 60 -7.51 1.64 4.74
C VAL A 60 -6.02 1.68 5.06
N TRP A 61 -5.22 1.85 4.01
CA TRP A 61 -3.80 2.14 4.14
C TRP A 61 -3.58 3.65 4.23
N ILE A 62 -2.73 4.06 5.18
CA ILE A 62 -2.40 5.44 5.51
C ILE A 62 -0.89 5.63 5.44
N THR A 63 -0.42 6.73 4.86
CA THR A 63 1.00 7.14 4.95
C THR A 63 1.11 8.65 5.12
N ARG A 64 2.24 9.12 5.64
CA ARG A 64 2.51 10.56 5.75
C ARG A 64 2.63 11.16 4.35
N ALA A 65 2.09 12.36 4.15
CA ALA A 65 2.35 13.07 2.90
C ALA A 65 3.85 13.42 2.82
N PRO A 66 4.53 13.16 1.68
CA PRO A 66 5.96 13.36 1.56
C PRO A 66 6.29 14.85 1.69
N GLY A 67 7.32 15.17 2.48
CA GLY A 67 7.74 16.54 2.76
C GLY A 67 6.83 17.33 3.71
N MET A 68 5.80 16.70 4.30
CA MET A 68 4.91 17.34 5.26
C MET A 68 5.22 16.84 6.68
N GLU A 69 5.90 17.66 7.47
CA GLU A 69 6.10 17.40 8.90
C GLU A 69 4.74 17.45 9.64
N PRO A 70 4.54 16.61 10.68
CA PRO A 70 3.36 16.73 11.54
C PRO A 70 3.27 18.13 12.14
N THR A 71 2.08 18.75 12.05
CA THR A 71 1.82 20.07 12.65
C THR A 71 1.82 20.02 14.17
N MET A 72 1.57 18.85 14.75
CA MET A 72 1.66 18.64 16.19
C MET A 72 2.08 17.20 16.47
N LYS A 73 2.95 17.01 17.46
CA LYS A 73 3.34 15.69 17.92
C LYS A 73 3.31 15.66 19.44
N THR A 74 2.58 14.69 19.98
CA THR A 74 2.50 14.39 21.41
C THR A 74 3.04 12.98 21.66
N ASN A 75 3.09 12.56 22.93
CA ASN A 75 3.47 11.19 23.27
C ASN A 75 2.45 10.14 22.80
N THR A 76 1.21 10.53 22.52
CA THR A 76 0.11 9.59 22.21
C THR A 76 -0.34 9.65 20.75
N TYR A 77 -0.23 10.81 20.10
CA TYR A 77 -0.60 10.98 18.70
C TYR A 77 0.20 12.10 18.03
N GLU A 78 0.19 12.07 16.70
CA GLU A 78 0.65 13.14 15.83
C GLU A 78 -0.48 13.63 14.91
N ARG A 79 -0.55 14.94 14.69
CA ARG A 79 -1.48 15.58 13.76
C ARG A 79 -0.70 16.02 12.54
N GLY A 80 -1.20 15.71 11.36
CA GLY A 80 -0.54 16.06 10.10
C GLY A 80 -1.42 15.78 8.88
N THR A 81 -0.86 15.99 7.70
CA THR A 81 -1.50 15.62 6.44
C THR A 81 -1.03 14.23 6.02
N TYR A 82 -1.98 13.33 5.82
CA TYR A 82 -1.74 11.93 5.45
C TYR A 82 -2.46 11.60 4.15
N TYR A 83 -1.88 10.66 3.40
CA TYR A 83 -2.56 10.02 2.29
C TYR A 83 -3.27 8.76 2.75
N PHE A 84 -4.52 8.65 2.37
CA PHE A 84 -5.35 7.46 2.52
C PHE A 84 -5.52 6.84 1.13
N PHE A 85 -5.29 5.54 1.00
CA PHE A 85 -5.64 4.85 -0.24
C PHE A 85 -7.13 4.47 -0.23
N ASP A 86 -7.91 5.12 -1.09
CA ASP A 86 -9.32 4.86 -1.32
C ASP A 86 -9.44 3.75 -2.38
N CYS A 87 -9.72 2.53 -1.92
CA CYS A 87 -9.84 1.35 -2.79
C CYS A 87 -11.12 1.36 -3.64
N LEU A 88 -12.16 2.11 -3.26
CA LEU A 88 -13.40 2.19 -4.02
C LEU A 88 -13.25 3.07 -5.26
N ASN A 89 -12.52 4.18 -5.12
CA ASN A 89 -12.24 5.12 -6.21
C ASN A 89 -10.82 4.97 -6.79
N TRP A 90 -10.06 3.99 -6.32
CA TRP A 90 -8.70 3.68 -6.73
C TRP A 90 -7.75 4.89 -6.75
N ARG A 91 -7.69 5.66 -5.65
CA ARG A 91 -6.91 6.90 -5.56
C ARG A 91 -6.35 7.19 -4.18
N LYS A 92 -5.27 7.97 -4.11
CA LYS A 92 -4.77 8.54 -2.85
C LYS A 92 -5.52 9.83 -2.53
N VAL A 93 -6.02 9.93 -1.30
CA VAL A 93 -6.78 11.09 -0.80
C VAL A 93 -6.00 11.72 0.36
N ALA A 94 -5.65 13.00 0.24
CA ALA A 94 -5.01 13.76 1.32
C ALA A 94 -6.05 14.16 2.37
N LYS A 95 -5.77 13.91 3.65
CA LYS A 95 -6.61 14.31 4.78
C LYS A 95 -5.76 14.78 5.95
N VAL A 96 -6.27 15.76 6.70
CA VAL A 96 -5.71 16.09 8.03
C VAL A 96 -6.20 15.02 8.99
N TYR A 97 -5.27 14.35 9.67
CA TYR A 97 -5.58 13.22 10.53
C TYR A 97 -4.76 13.24 11.82
N PHE A 98 -5.33 12.67 12.88
CA PHE A 98 -4.68 12.42 14.17
C PHE A 98 -4.21 10.98 14.21
N PHE A 99 -2.95 10.75 13.89
CA PHE A 99 -2.37 9.43 13.79
C PHE A 99 -1.79 9.00 15.14
N PRO A 100 -2.22 7.86 15.72
CA PRO A 100 -1.70 7.40 17.01
C PRO A 100 -0.20 7.10 16.93
N CYS A 101 0.59 7.60 17.89
CA CYS A 101 2.04 7.37 17.92
C CYS A 101 2.40 5.89 18.09
N ALA A 102 1.50 5.07 18.66
CA ALA A 102 1.65 3.62 18.75
C ALA A 102 1.61 2.90 17.39
N ASN A 103 1.12 3.58 16.34
CA ASN A 103 0.98 3.04 14.99
C ASN A 103 2.01 3.63 14.00
N VAL A 104 2.86 4.57 14.45
CA VAL A 104 3.98 5.15 13.68
C VAL A 104 5.05 4.09 13.53
#